data_AF-A0A353ZX70-F1
#
_entry.id   AF-A0A353ZX70-F1
#
_cell.length_a   1.000
_cell.length_b   1.000
_cell.length_c   1.000
_cell.angle_alpha   90.00
_cell.angle_beta   90.00
_cell.angle_gamma   90.00
#
_symmetry.space_group_name_H-M   'P 1'
#
loop_
_entity.id
_entity.type
_entity.pdbx_description
1 polymer ?
#
loop_
_entity_poly.entity_id
_entity_poly.type
_entity_poly.pdbx_seq_one_letter_code
_entity_poly.pdbx_strand_id
1 'polypeptide(L)'
;ALATTHLAALLRANRAIKVNIGGAEHYAAVEDAARLRDAIGVPLPMGVPLAFIEPVADPLGDLVSRYARTHGPFTSAEAAARLGLGVAVVGTALKRLAADGRVVEGEFRPHAAPPEVAATGQDEQQPGVHREQQPTTSEWCDADVLRKLRRRSLAVLRAEVEPVDAAAYGRFLPAWQHVRTPGAGRGQPSLRGLDGIVTAIDQLSGVPVPASAWEPLVLASRVSNYQPAMLDELMAAGEVLWSGAGALPGNDGWVSLHLADSAELTLNPAVEYEPGDAQQRLLDHLRNNGGGYFFRQLTDVAGGMDSVLSDQDVVSALWDLAWAGRITGDTFAPVRALIAGGHTAHRQVARSPRARAPRLSRLGRAHGTGLLGSPGLGSPGLGGGRYGSA
;
A
#
# COMPACT_ATOMS: atom_id res chain seq x y z
N ALA A 1 7.91 12.44 46.14
CA ALA A 1 7.52 13.36 47.24
C ALA A 1 6.10 13.09 47.75
N LEU A 2 5.05 13.14 46.91
CA LEU A 2 3.67 12.91 47.37
C LEU A 2 3.39 11.47 47.80
N ALA A 3 3.85 10.48 47.03
CA ALA A 3 3.63 9.06 47.33
C ALA A 3 4.24 8.63 48.69
N THR A 4 5.43 9.11 49.00
CA THR A 4 6.11 8.87 50.29
C THR A 4 5.35 9.48 51.47
N THR A 5 4.75 10.67 51.29
CA THR A 5 3.93 11.31 52.33
C THR A 5 2.64 10.53 52.58
N HIS A 6 1.97 10.04 51.53
CA HIS A 6 0.78 9.20 51.67
C HIS A 6 1.09 7.86 52.35
N LEU A 7 2.21 7.22 51.98
CA LEU A 7 2.66 5.99 52.63
C LEU A 7 2.92 6.20 54.13
N ALA A 8 3.61 7.28 54.50
CA ALA A 8 3.86 7.61 55.90
C ALA A 8 2.56 7.91 56.68
N ALA A 9 1.53 8.45 56.03
CA ALA A 9 0.21 8.61 56.63
C ALA A 9 -0.50 7.26 56.86
N LEU A 10 -0.40 6.31 55.91
CA LEU A 10 -0.98 4.97 56.04
C LEU A 10 -0.30 4.15 57.15
N LEU A 11 1.02 4.26 57.30
CA LEU A 11 1.76 3.62 58.40
C LEU A 11 1.32 4.17 59.75
N ARG A 12 1.21 5.50 59.89
CA ARG A 12 0.73 6.13 61.15
C ARG A 12 -0.71 5.74 61.49
N ALA A 13 -1.54 5.48 60.49
CA ALA A 13 -2.92 5.04 60.66
C ALA A 13 -3.06 3.51 60.84
N ASN A 14 -1.96 2.75 60.91
CA ASN A 14 -1.95 1.27 60.95
C ASN A 14 -2.71 0.61 59.80
N ARG A 15 -2.75 1.25 58.63
CA ARG A 15 -3.38 0.73 57.40
C ARG A 15 -2.38 0.09 56.44
N ALA A 16 -1.09 0.29 56.69
CA ALA A 16 0.00 -0.37 55.97
C ALA A 16 0.98 -0.96 56.99
N ILE A 17 1.64 -2.05 56.61
CA ILE A 17 2.67 -2.72 57.40
C ILE A 17 3.97 -2.79 56.63
N LYS A 18 5.09 -2.70 57.35
CA LYS A 18 6.42 -2.91 56.80
C LYS A 18 6.76 -4.39 56.95
N VAL A 19 7.14 -5.03 55.84
CA VAL A 19 7.40 -6.47 55.76
C VAL A 19 8.69 -6.72 54.98
N ASN A 20 9.37 -7.82 55.28
CA ASN A 20 10.55 -8.26 54.54
C ASN A 20 10.16 -9.45 53.65
N ILE A 21 10.29 -9.32 52.34
CA ILE A 21 9.98 -10.37 51.36
C ILE A 21 11.22 -10.56 50.49
N GLY A 22 11.75 -11.78 50.42
CA GLY A 22 12.92 -12.09 49.58
C GLY A 22 14.19 -11.29 49.95
N GLY A 23 14.34 -10.85 51.20
CA GLY A 23 15.48 -10.06 51.66
C GLY A 23 15.37 -8.55 51.40
N ALA A 24 14.26 -8.08 50.82
CA ALA A 24 13.99 -6.67 50.58
C ALA A 24 12.82 -6.16 51.44
N GLU A 25 12.94 -4.91 51.89
CA GLU A 25 11.85 -4.25 52.62
C GLU A 25 10.74 -3.80 51.67
N HIS A 26 9.52 -4.22 51.98
CA HIS A 26 8.30 -3.88 51.26
C HIS A 26 7.24 -3.33 52.19
N TYR A 27 6.29 -2.61 51.60
CA TYR A 27 5.09 -2.14 52.28
C TYR A 27 3.88 -2.89 51.75
N ALA A 28 3.07 -3.44 52.64
CA ALA A 28 1.84 -4.14 52.30
C ALA A 28 0.64 -3.49 52.99
N ALA A 29 -0.55 -3.72 52.47
CA ALA A 29 -1.78 -3.31 53.13
C ALA A 29 -2.00 -4.19 54.36
N VAL A 30 -2.54 -3.63 55.45
CA VAL A 30 -2.74 -4.39 56.70
C VAL A 30 -3.68 -5.59 56.50
N GLU A 31 -4.59 -5.49 55.53
CA GLU A 31 -5.55 -6.51 55.13
C GLU A 31 -4.88 -7.79 54.57
N ASP A 32 -3.60 -7.72 54.19
CA ASP A 32 -2.82 -8.86 53.71
C ASP A 32 -2.03 -9.56 54.81
N ALA A 33 -2.09 -9.09 56.06
CA ALA A 33 -1.27 -9.61 57.14
C ALA A 33 -1.37 -11.13 57.28
N ALA A 34 -2.58 -11.69 57.40
CA ALA A 34 -2.78 -13.13 57.45
C ALA A 34 -2.23 -13.86 56.21
N ARG A 35 -2.44 -13.30 55.00
CA ARG A 35 -1.96 -13.91 53.75
C ARG A 35 -0.44 -13.96 53.69
N LEU A 36 0.24 -12.89 54.08
CA LEU A 36 1.70 -12.82 54.10
C LEU A 36 2.31 -13.73 55.17
N ARG A 37 1.69 -13.80 56.36
CA ARG A 37 2.11 -14.71 57.42
C ARG A 37 1.97 -16.16 56.98
N ASP A 38 0.80 -16.53 56.46
CA ASP A 38 0.45 -17.93 56.20
C ASP A 38 1.04 -18.48 54.89
N ALA A 39 1.22 -17.63 53.86
CA ALA A 39 1.76 -18.06 52.57
C ALA A 39 3.29 -18.05 52.50
N ILE A 40 3.93 -17.03 53.09
CA ILE A 40 5.39 -16.80 52.94
C ILE A 40 6.12 -16.63 54.29
N GLY A 41 5.44 -16.84 55.42
CA GLY A 41 6.08 -16.86 56.74
C GLY A 41 6.56 -15.50 57.24
N VAL A 42 6.02 -14.41 56.72
CA VAL A 42 6.46 -13.05 57.10
C VAL A 42 6.04 -12.76 58.55
N PRO A 43 6.98 -12.32 59.42
CA PRO A 43 6.64 -11.94 60.78
C PRO A 43 5.83 -10.65 60.79
N LEU A 44 4.69 -10.66 61.48
CA LEU A 44 3.81 -9.50 61.58
C LEU A 44 4.30 -8.53 62.67
N PRO A 45 4.33 -7.21 62.40
CA PRO A 45 4.69 -6.23 63.41
C PRO A 45 3.63 -6.11 64.50
N MET A 46 4.03 -5.61 65.67
CA MET A 46 3.07 -5.31 66.74
C MET A 46 2.11 -4.19 66.31
N GLY A 47 0.83 -4.34 66.65
CA GLY A 47 -0.21 -3.35 66.33
C GLY A 47 -1.15 -3.70 65.17
N VAL A 48 -0.98 -4.88 64.54
CA VAL A 48 -1.94 -5.40 63.55
C VAL A 48 -3.24 -5.84 64.27
N PRO A 49 -4.42 -5.33 63.89
CA PRO A 49 -5.70 -5.74 64.47
C PRO A 49 -5.99 -7.24 64.29
N LEU A 50 -6.61 -7.87 65.30
CA LEU A 50 -6.94 -9.31 65.29
C LEU A 50 -7.76 -9.73 64.05
N ALA A 51 -8.66 -8.88 63.58
CA ALA A 51 -9.48 -9.13 62.39
C ALA A 51 -8.66 -9.38 61.11
N PHE A 52 -7.40 -8.93 61.04
CA PHE A 52 -6.52 -9.13 59.88
C PHE A 52 -5.51 -10.28 60.08
N ILE A 53 -5.59 -10.98 61.21
CA ILE A 53 -4.69 -12.08 61.61
C ILE A 53 -5.40 -13.44 61.51
N GLU A 54 -6.73 -13.43 61.32
CA GLU A 54 -7.53 -14.64 61.14
C GLU A 54 -7.06 -15.46 59.92
N PRO A 55 -6.98 -16.80 60.03
CA PRO A 55 -6.55 -17.66 58.93
C PRO A 55 -7.41 -17.50 57.67
N VAL A 56 -6.76 -17.46 56.51
CA VAL A 56 -7.42 -17.42 55.20
C VAL A 56 -7.40 -18.81 54.56
N ALA A 57 -8.43 -19.17 53.81
CA ALA A 57 -8.56 -20.50 53.20
C ALA A 57 -7.46 -20.83 52.17
N ASP A 58 -7.05 -19.87 51.35
CA ASP A 58 -5.99 -20.04 50.34
C ASP A 58 -5.03 -18.84 50.31
N PRO A 59 -4.12 -18.73 51.31
CA PRO A 59 -3.19 -17.60 51.42
C PRO A 59 -2.30 -17.41 50.19
N LEU A 60 -1.80 -18.53 49.63
CA LEU A 60 -0.90 -18.52 48.48
C LEU A 60 -1.63 -18.12 47.20
N GLY A 61 -2.79 -18.72 46.90
CA GLY A 61 -3.57 -18.37 45.72
C GLY A 61 -4.07 -16.94 45.74
N ASP A 62 -4.44 -16.42 46.91
CA ASP A 62 -4.82 -15.02 47.08
C ASP A 62 -3.68 -14.05 46.77
N LEU A 63 -2.46 -14.30 47.27
CA LEU A 63 -1.29 -13.46 46.97
C LEU A 63 -0.94 -13.48 45.48
N VAL A 64 -0.95 -14.66 44.86
CA VAL A 64 -0.65 -14.81 43.43
C VAL A 64 -1.73 -14.14 42.59
N SER A 65 -3.02 -14.29 42.93
CA SER A 65 -4.10 -13.62 42.22
C SER A 65 -4.03 -12.10 42.38
N ARG A 66 -3.67 -11.59 43.56
CA ARG A 66 -3.45 -10.16 43.76
C ARG A 66 -2.29 -9.64 42.91
N TYR A 67 -1.19 -10.38 42.82
CA TYR A 67 -0.08 -10.04 41.94
C TYR A 67 -0.57 -9.93 40.48
N ALA A 68 -1.34 -10.92 40.01
CA ALA A 68 -1.90 -10.94 38.67
C ALA A 68 -2.87 -9.78 38.36
N ARG A 69 -3.62 -9.28 39.36
CA ARG A 69 -4.52 -8.13 39.19
C ARG A 69 -3.81 -6.79 39.07
N THR A 70 -2.59 -6.70 39.55
CA THR A 70 -1.82 -5.44 39.65
C THR A 70 -0.68 -5.35 38.64
N HIS A 71 -0.28 -6.48 38.05
CA HIS A 71 0.76 -6.57 37.04
C HIS A 71 0.11 -7.03 35.73
N GLY A 72 0.51 -6.43 34.61
CA GLY A 72 0.12 -6.90 33.26
C GLY A 72 0.65 -8.30 32.99
N PRO A 73 0.58 -8.83 31.75
CA PRO A 73 1.12 -10.15 31.45
C PRO A 73 2.52 -10.33 32.04
N PHE A 74 2.78 -11.44 32.74
CA PHE A 74 4.00 -11.67 33.51
C PHE A 74 4.42 -13.14 33.46
N THR A 75 5.69 -13.44 33.74
CA THR A 75 6.16 -14.83 33.82
C THR A 75 6.09 -15.38 35.25
N SER A 76 5.99 -16.72 35.40
CA SER A 76 6.06 -17.36 36.71
C SER A 76 7.32 -16.99 37.50
N ALA A 77 8.44 -16.74 36.80
CA ALA A 77 9.69 -16.32 37.41
C ALA A 77 9.63 -14.89 37.97
N GLU A 78 9.00 -13.95 37.26
CA GLU A 78 8.79 -12.58 37.74
C GLU A 78 7.94 -12.55 39.02
N ALA A 79 6.84 -13.31 39.03
CA ALA A 79 5.97 -13.41 40.20
C ALA A 79 6.67 -14.08 41.39
N ALA A 80 7.42 -15.16 41.14
CA ALA A 80 8.21 -15.86 42.16
C ALA A 80 9.27 -14.97 42.80
N ALA A 81 10.04 -14.24 41.97
CA ALA A 81 11.03 -13.29 42.44
C ALA A 81 10.39 -12.17 43.29
N ARG A 82 9.23 -11.65 42.88
CA ARG A 82 8.54 -10.59 43.62
C ARG A 82 8.01 -11.05 44.99
N LEU A 83 7.52 -12.28 45.06
CA LEU A 83 6.90 -12.84 46.26
C LEU A 83 7.89 -13.59 47.18
N GLY A 84 9.15 -13.75 46.77
CA GLY A 84 10.14 -14.53 47.51
C GLY A 84 9.81 -16.03 47.56
N LEU A 85 9.12 -16.54 46.54
CA LEU A 85 8.65 -17.92 46.43
C LEU A 85 9.44 -18.69 45.37
N GLY A 86 9.38 -20.03 45.43
CA GLY A 86 9.91 -20.88 44.35
C GLY A 86 9.04 -20.82 43.09
N VAL A 87 9.67 -20.81 41.91
CA VAL A 87 8.97 -20.75 40.61
C VAL A 87 7.95 -21.87 40.44
N ALA A 88 8.26 -23.09 40.90
CA ALA A 88 7.34 -24.24 40.84
C ALA A 88 6.08 -24.05 41.72
N VAL A 89 6.23 -23.41 42.88
CA VAL A 89 5.13 -23.13 43.81
C VAL A 89 4.16 -22.12 43.20
N VAL A 90 4.71 -21.03 42.64
CA VAL A 90 3.91 -20.01 41.94
C VAL A 90 3.27 -20.59 40.69
N GLY A 91 4.00 -21.38 39.89
CA GLY A 91 3.45 -22.04 38.71
C GLY A 91 2.29 -22.98 39.04
N THR A 92 2.37 -23.73 40.14
CA THR A 92 1.27 -24.58 40.60
C THR A 92 0.04 -23.76 41.02
N ALA A 93 0.26 -22.66 41.76
CA ALA A 93 -0.83 -21.76 42.13
C ALA A 93 -1.49 -21.10 40.91
N LEU A 94 -0.70 -20.67 39.92
CA LEU A 94 -1.19 -20.10 38.66
C LEU A 94 -2.00 -21.10 37.85
N LYS A 95 -1.57 -22.35 37.73
CA LYS A 95 -2.34 -23.41 37.07
C LYS A 95 -3.70 -23.65 37.74
N ARG A 96 -3.76 -23.64 39.07
CA ARG A 96 -5.04 -23.73 39.80
C ARG A 96 -5.92 -22.51 39.55
N LEU A 97 -5.37 -21.30 39.63
CA LEU A 97 -6.10 -20.07 39.33
C LEU A 97 -6.59 -20.03 37.87
N ALA A 98 -5.87 -20.66 36.95
CA ALA A 98 -6.27 -20.78 35.55
C ALA A 98 -7.42 -21.77 35.36
N ALA A 99 -7.41 -22.89 36.08
CA ALA A 99 -8.54 -23.81 36.14
C ALA A 99 -9.81 -23.13 36.68
N ASP A 100 -9.66 -22.20 37.63
CA ASP A 100 -10.75 -21.37 38.15
C ASP A 100 -11.14 -20.19 37.24
N GLY A 101 -10.47 -20.02 36.08
CA GLY A 101 -10.73 -18.94 35.12
C GLY A 101 -10.31 -17.54 35.59
N ARG A 102 -9.51 -17.43 36.67
CA ARG A 102 -9.04 -16.15 37.23
C ARG A 102 -7.82 -15.60 36.49
N VAL A 103 -6.96 -16.48 35.99
CA VAL A 103 -5.80 -16.12 35.17
C VAL A 103 -5.82 -16.90 33.85
N VAL A 104 -5.15 -16.37 32.83
CA VAL A 104 -5.04 -16.96 31.51
C VAL A 104 -3.57 -17.15 31.19
N GLU A 105 -3.22 -18.32 30.68
CA GLU A 105 -1.90 -18.69 30.18
C GLU A 105 -1.80 -18.34 28.68
N GLY A 106 -0.68 -17.78 28.23
CA GLY A 106 -0.45 -17.48 26.82
C GLY A 106 0.81 -16.66 26.56
N GLU A 107 0.89 -16.09 25.35
CA GLU A 107 1.94 -15.16 24.93
C GLU A 107 1.28 -13.81 24.67
N PHE A 108 1.59 -12.80 25.50
CA PHE A 108 0.89 -11.53 25.49
C PHE A 108 1.83 -10.33 25.26
N ARG A 109 3.10 -10.43 25.63
CA ARG A 109 4.11 -9.40 25.32
C ARG A 109 4.72 -9.65 23.94
N PRO A 110 5.00 -8.61 23.14
CA PRO A 110 5.78 -8.78 21.91
C PRO A 110 7.15 -9.35 22.30
N HIS A 111 7.54 -10.46 21.69
CA HIS A 111 8.87 -11.01 21.89
C HIS A 111 9.89 -9.92 21.56
N ALA A 112 10.74 -9.57 22.53
CA ALA A 112 11.94 -8.83 22.21
C ALA A 112 12.69 -9.67 21.17
N ALA A 113 13.05 -9.07 20.03
CA ALA A 113 13.99 -9.70 19.13
C ALA A 113 15.18 -10.16 20.00
N PRO A 114 15.63 -11.42 19.88
CA PRO A 114 16.76 -11.89 20.67
C PRO A 114 17.89 -10.86 20.49
N PRO A 115 18.55 -10.41 21.58
CA PRO A 115 19.67 -9.49 21.44
C PRO A 115 20.62 -10.13 20.44
N GLU A 116 20.92 -9.39 19.35
CA GLU A 116 21.97 -9.76 18.42
C GLU A 116 23.21 -9.99 19.28
N VAL A 117 23.50 -11.26 19.54
CA VAL A 117 24.71 -11.66 20.22
C VAL A 117 25.79 -11.09 19.35
N ALA A 118 26.50 -10.10 19.87
CA ALA A 118 27.64 -9.51 19.19
C ALA A 118 28.50 -10.67 18.71
N ALA A 119 28.56 -10.83 17.39
CA ALA A 119 29.41 -11.79 16.73
C ALA A 119 30.85 -11.32 16.95
N THR A 120 31.38 -11.55 18.16
CA THR A 120 32.82 -11.70 18.33
C THR A 120 33.15 -13.03 17.69
N GLY A 121 33.71 -12.94 16.49
CA GLY A 121 34.12 -14.10 15.71
C GLY A 121 35.13 -14.97 16.44
N GLN A 122 35.04 -16.25 16.11
CA GLN A 122 36.11 -17.23 15.83
C GLN A 122 35.66 -18.59 16.35
N ASP A 123 34.98 -19.36 15.50
CA ASP A 123 35.57 -20.56 14.90
C ASP A 123 34.53 -21.29 14.05
N GLU A 124 34.99 -21.72 12.89
CA GLU A 124 34.22 -22.36 11.84
C GLU A 124 33.98 -23.86 12.12
N GLN A 125 32.99 -24.40 11.41
CA GLN A 125 32.69 -25.83 11.20
C GLN A 125 31.99 -26.63 12.32
N GLN A 126 30.65 -26.53 12.35
CA GLN A 126 29.75 -27.69 12.48
C GLN A 126 28.35 -27.38 11.93
N PRO A 127 27.83 -28.14 10.94
CA PRO A 127 26.49 -27.93 10.39
C PRO A 127 25.43 -28.69 11.21
N GLY A 128 24.31 -28.01 11.48
CA GLY A 128 23.02 -28.68 11.67
C GLY A 128 22.72 -29.29 13.04
N VAL A 129 22.78 -28.50 14.12
CA VAL A 129 21.93 -28.75 15.29
C VAL A 129 20.80 -27.75 15.21
N HIS A 130 19.58 -28.24 15.07
CA HIS A 130 18.37 -27.44 15.27
C HIS A 130 18.57 -26.65 16.57
N ARG A 131 18.75 -25.33 16.46
CA ARG A 131 18.73 -24.45 17.62
C ARG A 131 17.32 -24.56 18.16
N GLU A 132 17.13 -25.46 19.12
CA GLU A 132 15.88 -25.64 19.85
C GLU A 132 15.42 -24.23 20.22
N GLN A 133 14.30 -23.82 19.65
CA GLN A 133 13.60 -22.61 20.06
C GLN A 133 13.40 -22.76 21.56
N GLN A 134 14.14 -21.95 22.32
CA GLN A 134 14.03 -21.92 23.76
C GLN A 134 12.54 -21.79 24.09
N PRO A 135 11.96 -22.70 24.88
CA PRO A 135 10.52 -22.75 25.08
C PRO A 135 10.07 -21.36 25.52
N THR A 136 9.14 -20.77 24.76
CA THR A 136 8.55 -19.49 25.09
C THR A 136 8.08 -19.60 26.53
N THR A 137 8.59 -18.71 27.39
CA THR A 137 8.24 -18.78 28.81
C THR A 137 6.80 -18.34 28.92
N SER A 138 5.92 -19.33 29.08
CA SER A 138 4.48 -19.16 29.26
C SER A 138 4.19 -17.98 30.22
N GLU A 139 3.45 -17.00 29.70
CA GLU A 139 3.05 -15.81 30.43
C GLU A 139 1.64 -15.97 30.99
N TRP A 140 1.38 -15.25 32.07
CA TRP A 140 0.14 -15.27 32.83
C TRP A 140 -0.44 -13.88 32.91
N CYS A 141 -1.76 -13.77 32.78
CA CYS A 141 -2.47 -12.50 32.98
C CYS A 141 -3.80 -12.76 33.69
N ASP A 142 -4.21 -11.86 34.60
CA ASP A 142 -5.56 -11.92 35.18
C ASP A 142 -6.62 -11.72 34.08
N ALA A 143 -7.69 -12.51 34.13
CA ALA A 143 -8.70 -12.54 33.08
C ALA A 143 -9.43 -11.19 32.90
N ASP A 144 -9.67 -10.44 33.98
CA ASP A 144 -10.31 -9.13 33.92
C ASP A 144 -9.34 -8.05 33.43
N VAL A 145 -8.07 -8.13 33.84
CA VAL A 145 -6.99 -7.26 33.34
C VAL A 145 -6.83 -7.47 31.83
N LEU A 146 -6.73 -8.72 31.37
CA LEU A 146 -6.59 -9.04 29.96
C LEU A 146 -7.80 -8.54 29.14
N ARG A 147 -9.02 -8.69 29.65
CA ARG A 147 -10.23 -8.17 28.99
C ARG A 147 -10.19 -6.63 28.88
N LYS A 148 -9.71 -5.95 29.92
CA LYS A 148 -9.58 -4.49 29.96
C LYS A 148 -8.49 -4.00 28.98
N LEU A 149 -7.36 -4.71 28.91
CA LEU A 149 -6.30 -4.47 27.92
C LEU A 149 -6.84 -4.64 26.49
N ARG A 150 -7.43 -5.79 26.17
CA ARG A 150 -8.02 -6.06 24.84
C ARG A 150 -9.03 -4.99 24.43
N ARG A 151 -9.95 -4.61 25.31
CA ARG A 151 -10.95 -3.57 25.02
C ARG A 151 -10.32 -2.21 24.72
N ARG A 152 -9.29 -1.81 25.47
CA ARG A 152 -8.60 -0.53 25.27
C ARG A 152 -7.76 -0.55 23.99
N SER A 153 -7.01 -1.61 23.74
CA SER A 153 -6.24 -1.76 22.50
C SER A 153 -7.15 -1.72 21.27
N LEU A 154 -8.29 -2.42 21.33
CA LEU A 154 -9.26 -2.43 20.24
C LEU A 154 -9.90 -1.04 20.05
N ALA A 155 -10.16 -0.29 21.12
CA ALA A 155 -10.68 1.07 21.02
C ALA A 155 -9.68 2.02 20.33
N VAL A 156 -8.38 1.89 20.62
CA VAL A 156 -7.31 2.66 19.93
C VAL A 156 -7.30 2.31 18.44
N LEU A 157 -7.26 1.01 18.10
CA LEU A 157 -7.28 0.56 16.71
C LEU A 157 -8.55 0.99 15.95
N ARG A 158 -9.70 1.04 16.62
CA ARG A 158 -10.95 1.55 16.03
C ARG A 158 -10.89 3.06 15.77
N ALA A 159 -10.29 3.82 16.67
CA ALA A 159 -10.12 5.27 16.49
C ALA A 159 -9.20 5.58 15.30
N GLU A 160 -8.21 4.73 15.03
CA GLU A 160 -7.33 4.86 13.85
C GLU A 160 -8.05 4.63 12.51
N VAL A 161 -9.17 3.89 12.52
CA VAL A 161 -9.96 3.51 11.33
C VAL A 161 -11.32 4.24 11.31
N GLU A 162 -11.51 5.27 12.12
CA GLU A 162 -12.78 5.98 12.21
C GLU A 162 -13.09 6.72 10.89
N PRO A 163 -14.32 6.61 10.35
CA PRO A 163 -14.70 7.33 9.14
C PRO A 163 -14.54 8.84 9.31
N VAL A 164 -13.88 9.49 8.35
CA VAL A 164 -13.77 10.94 8.31
C VAL A 164 -15.08 11.57 7.84
N ASP A 165 -15.33 12.81 8.28
CA ASP A 165 -16.46 13.59 7.79
C ASP A 165 -16.41 13.76 6.26
N ALA A 166 -17.59 13.79 5.63
CA ALA A 166 -17.72 13.87 4.17
C ALA A 166 -17.03 15.12 3.60
N ALA A 167 -17.03 16.25 4.32
CA ALA A 167 -16.33 17.46 3.86
C ALA A 167 -14.81 17.32 3.96
N ALA A 168 -14.30 16.57 4.96
CA ALA A 168 -12.88 16.25 5.05
C ALA A 168 -12.46 15.32 3.91
N TYR A 169 -13.22 14.27 3.64
CA TYR A 169 -13.00 13.36 2.52
C TYR A 169 -13.04 14.09 1.17
N GLY A 170 -14.02 14.98 0.98
CA GLY A 170 -14.16 15.76 -0.26
C GLY A 170 -13.01 16.74 -0.53
N ARG A 171 -12.30 17.22 0.50
CA ARG A 171 -11.06 18.00 0.33
C ARG A 171 -9.83 17.13 0.12
N PHE A 172 -9.77 16.01 0.84
CA PHE A 172 -8.65 15.08 0.80
C PHE A 172 -8.56 14.39 -0.57
N LEU A 173 -9.65 13.80 -1.06
CA LEU A 173 -9.63 12.91 -2.22
C LEU A 173 -9.09 13.58 -3.49
N PRO A 174 -9.54 14.79 -3.91
CA PRO A 174 -8.98 15.45 -5.09
C PRO A 174 -7.49 15.81 -4.92
N ALA A 175 -7.08 16.19 -3.71
CA ALA A 175 -5.69 16.52 -3.42
C ALA A 175 -4.80 15.26 -3.45
N TRP A 176 -5.26 14.17 -2.85
CA TRP A 176 -4.60 12.86 -2.89
C TRP A 176 -4.49 12.35 -4.32
N GLN A 177 -5.53 12.54 -5.14
CA GLN A 177 -5.58 12.18 -6.56
C GLN A 177 -4.88 13.16 -7.49
N HIS A 178 -4.22 14.20 -6.96
CA HIS A 178 -3.58 15.26 -7.71
C HIS A 178 -4.49 15.99 -8.73
N VAL A 179 -5.81 15.92 -8.57
CA VAL A 179 -6.78 16.57 -9.47
C VAL A 179 -6.80 18.07 -9.18
N ARG A 180 -6.46 18.87 -10.19
CA ARG A 180 -6.55 20.33 -10.07
C ARG A 180 -8.02 20.74 -9.98
N THR A 181 -8.39 21.31 -8.84
CA THR A 181 -9.75 21.87 -8.68
C THR A 181 -9.81 23.25 -9.34
N PRO A 182 -10.72 23.50 -10.31
CA PRO A 182 -10.89 24.83 -10.89
C PRO A 182 -11.20 25.87 -9.80
N GLY A 183 -10.45 26.97 -9.76
CA GLY A 183 -10.64 28.04 -8.77
C GLY A 183 -9.85 27.87 -7.46
N ALA A 184 -9.26 26.69 -7.20
CA ALA A 184 -8.23 26.58 -6.17
C ALA A 184 -6.97 27.34 -6.65
N GLY A 185 -6.52 28.34 -5.89
CA GLY A 185 -5.45 29.25 -6.29
C GLY A 185 -4.10 28.56 -6.56
N ARG A 186 -3.08 29.36 -6.90
CA ARG A 186 -1.68 29.01 -7.25
C ARG A 186 -0.92 28.09 -6.25
N GLY A 187 -1.57 27.56 -5.21
CA GLY A 187 -0.95 26.82 -4.11
C GLY A 187 -1.13 25.30 -4.10
N GLN A 188 -1.99 24.71 -4.94
CA GLN A 188 -1.97 23.24 -5.08
C GLN A 188 -0.82 22.82 -5.99
N PRO A 189 0.11 21.96 -5.52
CA PRO A 189 1.18 21.44 -6.36
C PRO A 189 0.54 20.55 -7.43
N SER A 190 0.39 21.09 -8.63
CA SER A 190 0.11 20.28 -9.82
C SER A 190 1.36 19.47 -10.14
N LEU A 191 1.19 18.20 -10.49
CA LEU A 191 2.27 17.41 -11.06
C LEU A 191 2.80 18.10 -12.33
N ARG A 192 4.08 17.92 -12.66
CA ARG A 192 4.74 18.58 -13.80
C ARG A 192 5.73 17.63 -14.45
N GLY A 193 5.94 17.81 -15.75
CA GLY A 193 6.96 17.04 -16.49
C GLY A 193 6.61 15.56 -16.59
N LEU A 194 7.62 14.75 -16.93
CA LEU A 194 7.52 13.31 -17.08
C LEU A 194 7.28 12.62 -15.74
N ASP A 195 8.03 12.99 -14.68
CA ASP A 195 7.84 12.48 -13.31
C ASP A 195 6.39 12.65 -12.81
N GLY A 196 5.76 13.76 -13.20
CA GLY A 196 4.37 14.04 -12.89
C GLY A 196 3.39 13.11 -13.60
N ILE A 197 3.70 12.66 -14.82
CA ILE A 197 2.91 11.65 -15.53
C ILE A 197 3.10 10.29 -14.86
N VAL A 198 4.35 9.90 -14.56
CA VAL A 198 4.67 8.64 -13.86
C VAL A 198 3.92 8.56 -12.53
N THR A 199 3.95 9.63 -11.71
CA THR A 199 3.21 9.69 -10.44
C THR A 199 1.70 9.53 -10.64
N ALA A 200 1.14 10.17 -11.68
CA ALA A 200 -0.28 10.08 -11.98
C ALA A 200 -0.69 8.68 -12.47
N ILE A 201 0.16 8.02 -13.25
CA ILE A 201 -0.04 6.66 -13.76
C ILE A 201 0.13 5.66 -12.62
N ASP A 202 1.12 5.80 -11.75
CA ASP A 202 1.33 4.93 -10.60
C ASP A 202 0.06 4.82 -9.74
N GLN A 203 -0.54 5.96 -9.42
CA GLN A 203 -1.77 6.03 -8.63
C GLN A 203 -2.99 5.38 -9.32
N LEU A 204 -2.98 5.28 -10.65
CA LEU A 204 -4.08 4.75 -11.46
C LEU A 204 -3.67 3.49 -12.25
N SER A 205 -2.58 2.85 -11.86
CA SER A 205 -1.99 1.74 -12.60
C SER A 205 -2.98 0.58 -12.67
N GLY A 206 -3.25 0.08 -13.88
CA GLY A 206 -4.23 -0.99 -14.11
C GLY A 206 -5.71 -0.58 -14.03
N VAL A 207 -6.05 0.68 -13.79
CA VAL A 207 -7.44 1.13 -13.78
C VAL A 207 -7.96 1.25 -15.23
N PRO A 208 -9.03 0.55 -15.62
CA PRO A 208 -9.61 0.69 -16.95
C PRO A 208 -10.35 2.02 -17.07
N VAL A 209 -9.94 2.86 -18.02
CA VAL A 209 -10.55 4.16 -18.33
C VAL A 209 -10.77 4.24 -19.85
N PRO A 210 -11.82 4.93 -20.35
CA PRO A 210 -11.99 5.09 -21.79
C PRO A 210 -10.76 5.76 -22.41
N ALA A 211 -10.30 5.24 -23.55
CA ALA A 211 -9.12 5.73 -24.25
C ALA A 211 -9.23 7.23 -24.55
N SER A 212 -10.44 7.69 -24.89
CA SER A 212 -10.72 9.12 -25.14
C SER A 212 -10.66 10.02 -23.89
N ALA A 213 -10.69 9.46 -22.67
CA ALA A 213 -10.63 10.21 -21.41
C ALA A 213 -9.22 10.38 -20.84
N TRP A 214 -8.30 9.45 -21.11
CA TRP A 214 -6.97 9.42 -20.50
C TRP A 214 -6.22 10.75 -20.60
N GLU A 215 -5.99 11.23 -21.81
CA GLU A 215 -5.24 12.47 -22.00
C GLU A 215 -6.02 13.73 -21.58
N PRO A 216 -7.27 13.99 -22.05
CA PRO A 216 -7.94 15.25 -21.78
C PRO A 216 -8.54 15.36 -20.37
N LEU A 217 -8.97 14.26 -19.75
CA LEU A 217 -9.68 14.28 -18.47
C LEU A 217 -8.81 13.78 -17.31
N VAL A 218 -7.97 12.77 -17.52
CA VAL A 218 -7.15 12.19 -16.43
C VAL A 218 -5.81 12.89 -16.32
N LEU A 219 -4.98 12.85 -17.37
CA LEU A 219 -3.62 13.41 -17.34
C LEU A 219 -3.62 14.94 -17.36
N ALA A 220 -4.40 15.57 -18.24
CA ALA A 220 -4.45 17.04 -18.31
C ALA A 220 -5.08 17.71 -17.07
N SER A 221 -5.83 16.97 -16.24
CA SER A 221 -6.35 17.48 -14.96
C SER A 221 -5.34 17.36 -13.80
N ARG A 222 -4.33 16.49 -13.93
CA ARG A 222 -3.31 16.21 -12.91
C ARG A 222 -1.98 16.89 -13.19
N VAL A 223 -1.56 16.87 -14.46
CA VAL A 223 -0.26 17.33 -14.92
C VAL A 223 -0.37 18.68 -15.61
N SER A 224 0.31 19.69 -15.06
CA SER A 224 0.37 21.02 -15.65
C SER A 224 1.10 21.00 -16.99
N ASN A 225 0.53 21.70 -17.98
CA ASN A 225 1.07 21.81 -19.33
C ASN A 225 1.30 20.46 -20.03
N TYR A 226 0.50 19.44 -19.72
CA TYR A 226 0.55 18.14 -20.39
C TYR A 226 0.52 18.29 -21.92
N GLN A 227 1.41 17.56 -22.59
CA GLN A 227 1.44 17.39 -24.05
C GLN A 227 1.51 15.89 -24.38
N PRO A 228 0.78 15.41 -25.40
CA PRO A 228 0.79 13.99 -25.77
C PRO A 228 2.18 13.40 -26.00
N ALA A 229 3.11 14.18 -26.55
CA ALA A 229 4.49 13.76 -26.79
C ALA A 229 5.24 13.33 -25.51
N MET A 230 4.84 13.85 -24.34
CA MET A 230 5.42 13.48 -23.06
C MET A 230 5.06 12.04 -22.66
N LEU A 231 3.83 11.60 -22.95
CA LEU A 231 3.41 10.23 -22.71
C LEU A 231 4.07 9.29 -23.73
N ASP A 232 4.13 9.71 -25.00
CA ASP A 232 4.81 8.92 -26.04
C ASP A 232 6.30 8.73 -25.72
N GLU A 233 6.97 9.73 -25.16
CA GLU A 233 8.37 9.64 -24.72
C GLU A 233 8.56 8.56 -23.65
N LEU A 234 7.70 8.52 -22.63
CA LEU A 234 7.73 7.51 -21.57
C LEU A 234 7.41 6.10 -22.10
N MET A 235 6.48 5.98 -23.04
CA MET A 235 6.14 4.70 -23.65
C MET A 235 7.25 4.19 -24.56
N ALA A 236 7.86 5.07 -25.36
CA ALA A 236 8.96 4.72 -26.25
C ALA A 236 10.23 4.35 -25.47
N ALA A 237 10.44 4.97 -24.30
CA ALA A 237 11.49 4.59 -23.36
C ALA A 237 11.20 3.25 -22.65
N GLY A 238 9.97 2.73 -22.74
CA GLY A 238 9.53 1.50 -22.10
C GLY A 238 9.24 1.65 -20.59
N GLU A 239 9.12 2.88 -20.08
CA GLU A 239 8.79 3.13 -18.66
C GLU A 239 7.28 2.98 -18.40
N VAL A 240 6.47 3.28 -19.41
CA VAL A 240 5.01 3.19 -19.35
C VAL A 240 4.51 2.23 -20.42
N LEU A 241 3.61 1.34 -20.04
CA LEU A 241 2.92 0.42 -20.94
C LEU A 241 1.43 0.74 -20.95
N TRP A 242 0.73 0.34 -22.01
CA TRP A 242 -0.73 0.36 -22.03
C TRP A 242 -1.28 -1.01 -22.38
N SER A 243 -2.49 -1.31 -21.94
CA SER A 243 -3.21 -2.51 -22.36
C SER A 243 -4.69 -2.22 -22.54
N GLY A 244 -5.32 -2.89 -23.50
CA GLY A 244 -6.77 -2.83 -23.66
C GLY A 244 -7.49 -3.73 -22.65
N ALA A 245 -8.65 -3.27 -22.21
CA ALA A 245 -9.55 -3.95 -21.27
C ALA A 245 -10.97 -4.10 -21.85
N GLY A 246 -11.08 -4.14 -23.18
CA GLY A 246 -12.33 -4.29 -23.92
C GLY A 246 -12.68 -3.08 -24.80
N ALA A 247 -13.39 -3.33 -25.90
CA ALA A 247 -13.86 -2.30 -26.82
C ALA A 247 -15.13 -1.60 -26.31
N LEU A 248 -15.32 -0.35 -26.73
CA LEU A 248 -16.56 0.42 -26.55
C LEU A 248 -17.21 0.70 -27.90
N PRO A 249 -18.53 0.97 -27.95
CA PRO A 249 -19.18 1.39 -29.20
C PRO A 249 -18.52 2.65 -29.77
N GLY A 250 -18.33 2.67 -31.10
CA GLY A 250 -17.62 3.74 -31.81
C GLY A 250 -16.13 3.44 -31.95
N ASN A 251 -15.30 4.49 -31.95
CA ASN A 251 -13.84 4.39 -32.08
C ASN A 251 -13.16 4.57 -30.71
N ASP A 252 -13.67 3.90 -29.68
CA ASP A 252 -13.18 4.02 -28.30
C ASP A 252 -13.08 2.62 -27.65
N GLY A 253 -12.39 2.56 -26.52
CA GLY A 253 -12.21 1.31 -25.77
C GLY A 253 -11.70 1.58 -24.37
N TRP A 254 -11.81 0.60 -23.50
CA TRP A 254 -11.19 0.64 -22.18
C TRP A 254 -9.69 0.39 -22.32
N VAL A 255 -8.89 1.31 -21.79
CA VAL A 255 -7.44 1.20 -21.72
C VAL A 255 -7.00 1.37 -20.28
N SER A 256 -6.00 0.62 -19.86
CA SER A 256 -5.25 0.86 -18.64
C SER A 256 -3.81 1.22 -18.97
N LEU A 257 -3.23 2.12 -18.17
CA LEU A 257 -1.80 2.44 -18.20
C LEU A 257 -1.11 1.74 -17.04
N HIS A 258 0.16 1.38 -17.24
CA HIS A 258 0.96 0.62 -16.29
C HIS A 258 2.38 1.18 -16.26
N LEU A 259 3.01 1.20 -15.08
CA LEU A 259 4.46 1.36 -15.00
C LEU A 259 5.13 0.01 -15.27
N ALA A 260 6.20 0.00 -16.06
CA ALA A 260 6.88 -1.22 -16.47
C ALA A 260 7.31 -2.10 -15.29
N ASP A 261 7.88 -1.48 -14.25
CA ASP A 261 8.35 -2.17 -13.03
C ASP A 261 7.24 -2.87 -12.23
N SER A 262 5.97 -2.48 -12.43
CA SER A 262 4.80 -3.00 -11.72
C SER A 262 3.75 -3.64 -12.65
N ALA A 263 4.08 -3.78 -13.94
CA ALA A 263 3.15 -4.25 -14.94
C ALA A 263 2.62 -5.66 -14.61
N GLU A 264 3.48 -6.55 -14.10
CA GLU A 264 3.11 -7.92 -13.71
C GLU A 264 2.03 -7.97 -12.61
N LEU A 265 1.94 -6.93 -11.77
CA LEU A 265 0.96 -6.84 -10.69
C LEU A 265 -0.36 -6.18 -11.11
N THR A 266 -0.34 -5.42 -12.20
CA THR A 266 -1.45 -4.53 -12.60
C THR A 266 -2.10 -4.93 -13.92
N LEU A 267 -1.41 -5.70 -14.77
CA LEU A 267 -1.98 -6.27 -15.99
C LEU A 267 -3.09 -7.26 -15.64
N ASN A 268 -4.26 -7.04 -16.22
CA ASN A 268 -5.41 -7.92 -16.06
C ASN A 268 -5.97 -8.29 -17.45
N PRO A 269 -5.28 -9.16 -18.21
CA PRO A 269 -5.70 -9.53 -19.55
C PRO A 269 -6.99 -10.35 -19.51
N ALA A 270 -7.87 -10.19 -20.50
CA ALA A 270 -9.14 -10.92 -20.55
C ALA A 270 -8.90 -12.44 -20.51
N VAL A 271 -9.49 -13.15 -19.55
CA VAL A 271 -9.24 -14.60 -19.37
C VAL A 271 -9.88 -15.43 -20.49
N GLU A 272 -11.03 -14.98 -21.03
CA GLU A 272 -11.89 -15.76 -21.93
C GLU A 272 -11.78 -15.39 -23.43
N TYR A 273 -10.79 -14.58 -23.84
CA TYR A 273 -10.65 -14.22 -25.25
C TYR A 273 -10.07 -15.37 -26.09
N GLU A 274 -10.88 -15.89 -27.02
CA GLU A 274 -10.48 -16.87 -28.03
C GLU A 274 -10.05 -16.16 -29.34
N PRO A 275 -8.76 -16.21 -29.71
CA PRO A 275 -8.29 -15.61 -30.95
C PRO A 275 -8.74 -16.42 -32.18
N GLY A 276 -9.15 -15.71 -33.25
CA GLY A 276 -9.30 -16.34 -34.57
C GLY A 276 -7.96 -16.71 -35.20
N ASP A 277 -7.99 -17.39 -36.36
CA ASP A 277 -6.79 -17.93 -37.00
C ASP A 277 -5.72 -16.87 -37.31
N ALA A 278 -6.13 -15.70 -37.82
CA ALA A 278 -5.21 -14.60 -38.14
C ALA A 278 -4.60 -14.01 -36.85
N GLN A 279 -5.43 -13.80 -35.82
CA GLN A 279 -5.00 -13.33 -34.51
C GLN A 279 -4.03 -14.31 -33.84
N GLN A 280 -4.30 -15.62 -33.94
CA GLN A 280 -3.46 -16.67 -33.38
C GLN A 280 -2.08 -16.69 -34.05
N ARG A 281 -2.01 -16.60 -35.39
CA ARG A 281 -0.73 -16.49 -36.13
C ARG A 281 0.08 -15.28 -35.69
N LEU A 282 -0.58 -14.12 -35.54
CA LEU A 282 0.05 -12.89 -35.07
C LEU A 282 0.61 -13.07 -33.65
N LEU A 283 -0.17 -13.65 -32.73
CA LEU A 283 0.28 -13.90 -31.36
C LEU A 283 1.46 -14.87 -31.29
N ASP A 284 1.40 -15.98 -32.04
CA ASP A 284 2.47 -16.96 -32.07
C ASP A 284 3.75 -16.37 -32.66
N HIS A 285 3.63 -15.52 -33.69
CA HIS A 285 4.77 -14.81 -34.25
C HIS A 285 5.42 -13.85 -33.24
N LEU A 286 4.61 -13.03 -32.56
CA LEU A 286 5.09 -12.06 -31.56
C LEU A 286 5.71 -12.75 -30.33
N ARG A 287 5.17 -13.88 -29.90
CA ARG A 287 5.70 -14.65 -28.76
C ARG A 287 7.05 -15.29 -29.07
N ASN A 288 7.20 -15.85 -30.27
CA ASN A 288 8.37 -16.64 -30.63
C ASN A 288 9.55 -15.79 -31.14
N ASN A 289 9.26 -14.65 -31.77
CA ASN A 289 10.27 -13.85 -32.46
C ASN A 289 10.50 -12.46 -31.84
N GLY A 290 9.74 -12.10 -30.80
CA GLY A 290 9.84 -10.81 -30.11
C GLY A 290 8.89 -9.74 -30.66
N GLY A 291 9.17 -8.47 -30.34
CA GLY A 291 8.37 -7.31 -30.77
C GLY A 291 9.09 -6.41 -31.77
N GLY A 292 8.43 -5.31 -32.18
CA GLY A 292 9.04 -4.26 -33.02
C GLY A 292 8.86 -4.44 -34.53
N TYR A 293 7.72 -5.01 -34.97
CA TYR A 293 7.43 -5.22 -36.38
C TYR A 293 6.78 -4.03 -37.05
N PHE A 294 7.13 -3.80 -38.31
CA PHE A 294 6.38 -2.89 -39.17
C PHE A 294 5.07 -3.56 -39.63
N PHE A 295 4.04 -2.75 -39.85
CA PHE A 295 2.72 -3.24 -40.29
C PHE A 295 2.78 -4.20 -41.49
N ARG A 296 3.64 -3.92 -42.48
CA ARG A 296 3.80 -4.77 -43.68
C ARG A 296 4.35 -6.17 -43.37
N GLN A 297 5.15 -6.32 -42.32
CA GLN A 297 5.63 -7.64 -41.90
C GLN A 297 4.51 -8.44 -41.21
N LEU A 298 3.64 -7.75 -40.48
CA LEU A 298 2.48 -8.35 -39.83
C LEU A 298 1.39 -8.76 -40.83
N THR A 299 1.22 -8.05 -41.94
CA THR A 299 0.26 -8.43 -42.99
C THR A 299 0.61 -9.78 -43.62
N ASP A 300 1.90 -10.02 -43.88
CA ASP A 300 2.38 -11.28 -44.47
C ASP A 300 2.16 -12.46 -43.50
N VAL A 301 2.42 -12.24 -42.21
CA VAL A 301 2.20 -13.24 -41.15
C VAL A 301 0.70 -13.53 -40.95
N ALA A 302 -0.13 -12.49 -40.93
CA ALA A 302 -1.57 -12.63 -40.72
C ALA A 302 -2.25 -13.41 -41.85
N GLY A 303 -1.83 -13.20 -43.10
CA GLY A 303 -2.38 -13.88 -44.28
C GLY A 303 -2.05 -15.39 -44.35
N GLY A 304 -0.89 -15.81 -43.83
CA GLY A 304 -0.44 -17.20 -43.92
C GLY A 304 -0.11 -17.62 -45.36
N MET A 305 -0.14 -18.93 -45.66
CA MET A 305 0.22 -19.45 -46.99
C MET A 305 -0.92 -19.41 -48.02
N ASP A 306 -2.19 -19.35 -47.57
CA ASP A 306 -3.37 -19.61 -48.42
C ASP A 306 -4.38 -18.46 -48.51
N SER A 307 -4.19 -17.34 -47.82
CA SER A 307 -5.13 -16.21 -47.86
C SER A 307 -4.46 -14.84 -47.84
N VAL A 308 -4.78 -13.98 -48.81
CA VAL A 308 -4.41 -12.56 -48.77
C VAL A 308 -5.50 -11.82 -47.98
N LEU A 309 -5.23 -11.52 -46.71
CA LEU A 309 -6.08 -10.63 -45.93
C LEU A 309 -5.92 -9.19 -46.43
N SER A 310 -7.00 -8.41 -46.40
CA SER A 310 -6.89 -6.99 -46.71
C SER A 310 -6.17 -6.24 -45.58
N ASP A 311 -5.55 -5.09 -45.90
CA ASP A 311 -4.92 -4.23 -44.89
C ASP A 311 -5.93 -3.87 -43.76
N GLN A 312 -7.22 -3.74 -44.08
CA GLN A 312 -8.26 -3.45 -43.09
C GLN A 312 -8.56 -4.63 -42.17
N ASP A 313 -8.59 -5.85 -42.69
CA ASP A 313 -8.84 -7.05 -41.87
C ASP A 313 -7.70 -7.29 -40.88
N VAL A 314 -6.45 -7.03 -41.30
CA VAL A 314 -5.28 -7.10 -40.42
C VAL A 314 -5.32 -6.03 -39.34
N VAL A 315 -5.71 -4.80 -39.69
CA VAL A 315 -5.91 -3.71 -38.70
C VAL A 315 -7.00 -4.10 -37.69
N SER A 316 -8.11 -4.67 -38.14
CA SER A 316 -9.18 -5.16 -37.26
C SER A 316 -8.66 -6.24 -36.31
N ALA A 317 -7.96 -7.25 -36.83
CA ALA A 317 -7.40 -8.33 -36.02
C ALA A 317 -6.41 -7.82 -34.95
N LEU A 318 -5.58 -6.83 -35.28
CA LEU A 318 -4.67 -6.20 -34.33
C LEU A 318 -5.43 -5.42 -33.24
N TRP A 319 -6.48 -4.70 -33.60
CA TRP A 319 -7.32 -4.00 -32.61
C TRP A 319 -8.08 -4.96 -31.71
N ASP A 320 -8.62 -6.06 -32.23
CA ASP A 320 -9.28 -7.10 -31.42
C ASP A 320 -8.29 -7.68 -30.38
N LEU A 321 -7.06 -7.96 -30.79
CA LEU A 321 -5.98 -8.40 -29.91
C LEU A 321 -5.59 -7.33 -28.88
N ALA A 322 -5.50 -6.06 -29.30
CA ALA A 322 -5.15 -4.95 -28.41
C ALA A 322 -6.24 -4.73 -27.35
N TRP A 323 -7.52 -4.76 -27.75
CA TRP A 323 -8.66 -4.64 -26.84
C TRP A 323 -8.79 -5.82 -25.89
N ALA A 324 -8.38 -7.02 -26.32
CA ALA A 324 -8.27 -8.18 -25.44
C ALA A 324 -7.05 -8.14 -24.49
N GLY A 325 -6.21 -7.10 -24.59
CA GLY A 325 -5.00 -6.95 -23.78
C GLY A 325 -3.92 -7.99 -24.11
N ARG A 326 -3.93 -8.54 -25.34
CA ARG A 326 -2.96 -9.56 -25.77
C ARG A 326 -1.72 -8.96 -26.43
N ILE A 327 -1.84 -7.77 -26.99
CA ILE A 327 -0.74 -7.00 -27.58
C ILE A 327 -0.81 -5.55 -27.09
N THR A 328 0.33 -4.86 -27.16
CA THR A 328 0.48 -3.42 -26.87
C THR A 328 1.31 -2.75 -27.96
N GLY A 329 1.28 -1.42 -27.99
CA GLY A 329 2.23 -0.59 -28.75
C GLY A 329 3.28 0.06 -27.87
N ASP A 330 4.26 0.69 -28.50
CA ASP A 330 5.36 1.48 -27.91
C ASP A 330 5.01 2.97 -27.74
N THR A 331 3.85 3.41 -28.25
CA THR A 331 3.35 4.78 -28.13
C THR A 331 1.83 4.81 -28.02
N PHE A 332 1.28 5.95 -27.61
CA PHE A 332 -0.17 6.18 -27.57
C PHE A 332 -0.71 6.75 -28.90
N ALA A 333 0.15 6.91 -29.92
CA ALA A 333 -0.22 7.50 -31.20
C ALA A 333 -1.30 6.70 -31.97
N PRO A 334 -1.24 5.36 -32.07
CA PRO A 334 -2.27 4.58 -32.78
C PRO A 334 -3.66 4.71 -32.12
N VAL A 335 -3.71 4.71 -30.79
CA VAL A 335 -4.94 4.91 -30.01
C VAL A 335 -5.53 6.28 -30.28
N ARG A 336 -4.71 7.34 -30.28
CA ARG A 336 -5.15 8.69 -30.65
C ARG A 336 -5.68 8.77 -32.08
N ALA A 337 -5.02 8.12 -33.03
CA ALA A 337 -5.45 8.11 -34.43
C ALA A 337 -6.81 7.43 -34.60
N LEU A 338 -7.05 6.31 -33.90
CA LEU A 338 -8.34 5.62 -33.90
C LEU A 338 -9.46 6.53 -33.37
N ILE A 339 -9.25 7.14 -32.20
CA ILE A 339 -10.17 8.07 -31.53
C ILE A 339 -10.50 9.27 -32.43
N ALA A 340 -9.50 9.86 -33.07
CA ALA A 340 -9.68 11.02 -33.94
C ALA A 340 -10.51 10.72 -35.20
N GLY A 341 -10.53 9.47 -35.66
CA GLY A 341 -11.21 9.04 -36.87
C GLY A 341 -12.71 8.76 -36.73
N GLY A 342 -13.31 8.87 -35.54
CA GLY A 342 -14.71 8.48 -35.34
C GLY A 342 -15.43 9.12 -34.15
N HIS A 343 -16.47 8.42 -33.68
CA HIS A 343 -17.27 8.85 -32.53
C HIS A 343 -16.76 8.17 -31.26
N THR A 344 -16.53 8.95 -30.22
CA THR A 344 -15.88 8.51 -28.97
C THR A 344 -16.82 8.77 -27.79
N ALA A 345 -16.58 8.08 -26.66
CA ALA A 345 -17.39 8.27 -25.45
C ALA A 345 -17.29 9.70 -24.92
N HIS A 346 -16.12 10.34 -25.09
CA HIS A 346 -15.88 11.73 -24.74
C HIS A 346 -15.56 12.57 -25.98
N ARG A 347 -16.40 13.58 -26.26
CA ARG A 347 -16.17 14.51 -27.36
C ARG A 347 -14.99 15.43 -27.01
N GLN A 348 -13.91 15.29 -27.76
CA GLN A 348 -12.79 16.24 -27.68
C GLN A 348 -13.21 17.57 -28.30
N VAL A 349 -13.22 18.64 -27.50
CA VAL A 349 -13.38 19.99 -28.04
C VAL A 349 -12.05 20.40 -28.66
N ALA A 350 -12.01 20.52 -29.98
CA ALA A 350 -10.84 21.02 -30.68
C ALA A 350 -10.43 22.38 -30.09
N ARG A 351 -9.19 22.49 -29.59
CA ARG A 351 -8.65 23.77 -29.14
C ARG A 351 -8.64 24.73 -30.34
N SER A 352 -9.28 25.88 -30.18
CA SER A 352 -9.26 26.93 -31.20
C SER A 352 -7.81 27.20 -31.62
N PRO A 353 -7.48 27.19 -32.93
CA PRO A 353 -6.14 27.48 -33.39
C PRO A 353 -5.72 28.83 -32.80
N ARG A 354 -4.60 28.87 -32.07
CA ARG A 354 -4.01 30.14 -31.68
C ARG A 354 -3.61 30.86 -32.96
N ALA A 355 -4.44 31.80 -33.41
CA ALA A 355 -4.10 32.70 -34.50
C ALA A 355 -2.78 33.38 -34.14
N ARG A 356 -1.69 32.99 -34.82
CA ARG A 356 -0.45 33.75 -34.77
C ARG A 356 -0.76 35.09 -35.44
N ALA A 357 -0.72 36.18 -34.67
CA ALA A 357 -0.78 37.51 -35.24
C ALA A 357 0.30 37.62 -36.33
N PRO A 358 -0.02 38.06 -37.56
CA PRO A 358 0.97 38.22 -38.60
C PRO A 358 1.98 39.26 -38.11
N ARG A 359 3.22 38.83 -37.92
CA ARG A 359 4.31 39.77 -37.62
C ARG A 359 4.52 40.62 -38.87
N LEU A 360 4.20 41.90 -38.77
CA LEU A 360 4.53 42.90 -39.78
C LEU A 360 6.05 43.14 -39.76
N SER A 361 6.81 42.23 -40.37
CA SER A 361 8.25 42.43 -40.57
C SER A 361 8.46 43.38 -41.74
N ARG A 362 8.74 44.64 -41.38
CA ARG A 362 9.49 45.70 -42.08
C ARG A 362 9.52 45.66 -43.61
N LEU A 363 8.93 46.71 -44.20
CA LEU A 363 9.38 47.27 -45.48
C LEU A 363 10.92 47.45 -45.44
N GLY A 364 11.63 46.84 -46.38
CA GLY A 364 13.07 47.00 -46.51
C GLY A 364 13.65 46.34 -47.75
N ARG A 365 13.90 47.18 -48.76
CA ARG A 365 14.73 46.97 -49.97
C ARG A 365 14.20 46.05 -51.07
N ALA A 366 13.71 46.73 -52.10
CA ALA A 366 13.76 46.30 -53.49
C ALA A 366 15.20 46.10 -53.95
N HIS A 367 15.47 44.96 -54.59
CA HIS A 367 16.32 44.87 -55.77
C HIS A 367 15.62 43.90 -56.73
N GLY A 368 15.35 44.38 -57.94
CA GLY A 368 14.63 43.65 -58.97
C GLY A 368 15.54 42.71 -59.76
N THR A 369 14.91 41.76 -60.45
CA THR A 369 14.94 41.50 -61.91
C THR A 369 14.72 40.01 -62.20
N GLY A 370 13.89 39.73 -63.22
CA GLY A 370 13.70 38.41 -63.85
C GLY A 370 12.29 37.84 -63.69
N LEU A 371 11.26 38.32 -64.41
CA LEU A 371 10.78 37.87 -65.75
C LEU A 371 10.07 36.50 -65.77
N LEU A 372 8.78 36.57 -66.20
CA LEU A 372 7.94 35.57 -66.91
C LEU A 372 7.47 34.34 -66.09
N GLY A 373 6.20 33.93 -66.07
CA GLY A 373 5.02 34.29 -66.86
C GLY A 373 3.71 33.86 -66.17
N SER A 374 2.60 34.20 -66.82
CA SER A 374 1.21 34.17 -66.32
C SER A 374 0.49 32.84 -66.70
N PRO A 375 -0.83 32.68 -66.49
CA PRO A 375 -1.43 31.80 -65.47
C PRO A 375 -2.12 30.54 -66.04
N GLY A 376 -2.30 29.51 -65.20
CA GLY A 376 -3.06 28.31 -65.56
C GLY A 376 -4.07 27.92 -64.46
N LEU A 377 -5.34 27.82 -64.86
CA LEU A 377 -6.50 27.52 -64.03
C LEU A 377 -6.51 26.12 -63.38
N GLY A 378 -7.10 26.08 -62.19
CA GLY A 378 -7.84 25.02 -61.46
C GLY A 378 -7.90 23.56 -61.94
N SER A 379 -7.60 22.63 -61.02
CA SER A 379 -8.56 21.65 -60.45
C SER A 379 -7.88 20.83 -59.32
N PRO A 380 -8.59 20.33 -58.28
CA PRO A 380 -8.00 19.57 -57.19
C PRO A 380 -8.02 18.05 -57.49
N GLY A 381 -6.88 17.38 -57.30
CA GLY A 381 -6.76 15.94 -57.53
C GLY A 381 -5.64 15.33 -56.69
N LEU A 382 -6.00 14.30 -55.94
CA LEU A 382 -5.19 13.48 -55.07
C LEU A 382 -4.03 12.79 -55.80
N GLY A 383 -2.94 12.52 -55.06
CA GLY A 383 -1.97 11.46 -55.36
C GLY A 383 -0.62 11.95 -55.87
N GLY A 384 0.44 11.64 -55.11
CA GLY A 384 1.82 11.66 -55.60
C GLY A 384 2.77 12.50 -54.75
N GLY A 385 3.38 11.89 -53.74
CA GLY A 385 4.60 12.40 -53.13
C GLY A 385 5.81 11.63 -53.65
N ARG A 386 6.63 12.26 -54.49
CA ARG A 386 8.05 11.89 -54.70
C ARG A 386 8.88 12.94 -53.96
N TYR A 387 9.82 12.51 -53.14
CA TYR A 387 10.85 13.39 -52.59
C TYR A 387 12.23 12.93 -53.08
N GLY A 388 12.96 13.88 -53.66
CA GLY A 388 14.36 13.75 -54.06
C GLY A 388 15.29 14.35 -52.99
N SER A 389 16.56 13.99 -53.08
CA SER A 389 17.62 14.27 -52.11
C SER A 389 18.03 15.73 -52.00
N ALA A 390 18.12 16.22 -50.77
CA ALA A 390 19.21 17.04 -50.23
C ALA A 390 19.20 16.91 -48.71
#